data_AF-A0A6J6H3R3-F1
#
_entry.id   AF-A0A6J6H3R3-F1
#
_cell.length_a   1.000
_cell.length_b   1.000
_cell.length_c   1.000
_cell.angle_alpha   90.00
_cell.angle_beta   90.00
_cell.angle_gamma   90.00
#
_symmetry.space_group_name_H-M   'P 1'
#
loop_
_entity.id
_entity.type
_entity.pdbx_description
1 polymer ?
#
loop_
_entity_poly.entity_id
_entity_poly.type
_entity_poly.pdbx_seq_one_letter_code
_entity_poly.pdbx_strand_id
1 'polypeptide(L)'
;MKIRYISTIAIAALIGVATLPLASGATPTVSATLKAQLIYIIQEEKLARDVYAALAKTTTINKFANITKSEQSHMDQLKVILKTYGIKDPTLNLKVGVFVDKKLTALYKTLMTKGALSSADAIAVGVLIEQTDIKDINAMTKNVTQADIKLTLANLLKGSQNHLAAFSR
;
A
#
# COMPACT_ATOMS: atom_id res chain seq x y z
N MET A 1 90.84 14.05 -0.60
CA MET A 1 90.12 12.80 -0.27
C MET A 1 88.74 12.85 -0.92
N LYS A 2 88.63 12.34 -2.16
CA LYS A 2 87.77 11.23 -2.60
C LYS A 2 86.26 11.38 -2.35
N ILE A 3 85.56 11.86 -3.40
CA ILE A 3 84.41 11.28 -4.12
C ILE A 3 83.36 10.50 -3.29
N ARG A 4 82.07 10.83 -3.46
CA ARG A 4 81.06 9.94 -4.08
C ARG A 4 79.65 10.56 -4.20
N TYR A 5 79.17 10.61 -5.44
CA TYR A 5 77.76 10.73 -5.84
C TYR A 5 76.99 9.47 -5.45
N ILE A 6 75.77 9.60 -4.93
CA ILE A 6 74.74 8.56 -5.02
C ILE A 6 73.39 9.21 -5.30
N SER A 7 72.90 8.95 -6.50
CA SER A 7 71.55 9.21 -7.00
C SER A 7 70.50 8.48 -6.16
N THR A 8 69.37 9.12 -5.85
CA THR A 8 68.14 8.40 -5.50
C THR A 8 66.99 8.88 -6.38
N ILE A 9 66.34 7.90 -6.99
CA ILE A 9 65.23 8.00 -7.91
C ILE A 9 63.95 8.28 -7.10
N ALA A 10 63.15 9.23 -7.58
CA ALA A 10 61.81 9.50 -7.10
C ALA A 10 60.85 8.33 -7.44
N ILE A 11 60.01 7.92 -6.50
CA ILE A 11 58.73 7.26 -6.80
C ILE A 11 57.67 7.91 -5.92
N ALA A 12 57.00 8.92 -6.45
CA ALA A 12 55.75 9.42 -5.90
C ALA A 12 54.64 8.45 -6.30
N ALA A 13 54.20 7.60 -5.37
CA ALA A 13 53.02 6.77 -5.56
C ALA A 13 51.76 7.62 -5.36
N LEU A 14 51.20 8.14 -6.44
CA LEU A 14 49.86 8.72 -6.48
C LEU A 14 48.83 7.58 -6.37
N ILE A 15 48.31 7.34 -5.17
CA ILE A 15 47.14 6.49 -4.96
C ILE A 15 45.92 7.31 -5.40
N GLY A 16 45.51 7.15 -6.66
CA GLY A 16 44.23 7.63 -7.14
C GLY A 16 43.12 6.77 -6.54
N VAL A 17 42.49 7.24 -5.47
CA VAL A 17 41.23 6.64 -4.98
C VAL A 17 40.13 7.06 -5.95
N ALA A 18 39.78 6.18 -6.89
CA ALA A 18 38.63 6.38 -7.75
C ALA A 18 37.36 6.28 -6.90
N THR A 19 36.79 7.43 -6.53
CA THR A 19 35.44 7.49 -5.99
C THR A 19 34.47 7.21 -7.13
N LEU A 20 34.01 5.97 -7.25
CA LEU A 20 32.91 5.65 -8.15
C LEU A 20 31.67 6.42 -7.67
N PRO A 21 31.00 7.20 -8.54
CA PRO A 21 29.74 7.81 -8.17
C PRO A 21 28.75 6.68 -7.88
N LEU A 22 28.17 6.68 -6.69
CA LEU A 22 27.03 5.82 -6.36
C LEU A 22 25.98 6.05 -7.45
N ALA A 23 25.70 5.03 -8.26
CA ALA A 23 24.63 5.08 -9.22
C ALA A 23 23.33 5.35 -8.44
N SER A 24 22.81 6.57 -8.55
CA SER A 24 21.46 6.90 -8.11
C SER A 24 20.51 6.06 -8.95
N GLY A 25 20.09 4.89 -8.44
CA GLY A 25 19.13 4.03 -9.12
C GLY A 25 17.88 4.85 -9.43
N ALA A 26 17.53 4.98 -10.71
CA ALA A 26 16.34 5.69 -11.13
C ALA A 26 15.10 5.06 -10.47
N THR A 27 14.22 5.88 -9.89
CA THR A 27 12.97 5.40 -9.33
C THR A 27 12.16 4.72 -10.45
N PRO A 28 11.71 3.46 -10.28
CA PRO A 28 10.89 2.81 -11.28
C PRO A 28 9.58 3.58 -11.47
N THR A 29 9.09 3.63 -12.71
CA THR A 29 7.85 4.35 -13.04
C THR A 29 6.77 3.39 -13.50
N VAL A 30 5.51 3.76 -13.21
CA VAL A 30 4.31 3.09 -13.73
C VAL A 30 3.55 4.01 -14.67
N SER A 31 2.63 3.45 -15.47
CA SER A 31 1.72 4.25 -16.29
C SER A 31 0.84 5.17 -15.44
N ALA A 32 0.33 6.25 -16.03
CA ALA A 32 -0.60 7.15 -15.33
C ALA A 32 -1.86 6.43 -14.82
N THR A 33 -2.38 5.49 -15.61
CA THR A 33 -3.52 4.65 -15.22
C THR A 33 -3.20 3.79 -14.00
N LEU A 34 -2.07 3.09 -14.00
CA LEU A 34 -1.68 2.24 -12.87
C LEU A 34 -1.39 3.07 -11.61
N LYS A 35 -0.77 4.25 -11.77
CA LYS A 35 -0.60 5.20 -10.67
C LYS A 35 -1.94 5.62 -10.06
N ALA A 36 -2.93 5.96 -10.89
CA ALA A 36 -4.26 6.33 -10.41
C ALA A 36 -4.96 5.15 -9.69
N GLN A 37 -4.82 3.92 -10.21
CA GLN A 37 -5.36 2.72 -9.57
C GLN A 37 -4.69 2.44 -8.21
N LEU A 38 -3.36 2.58 -8.10
CA LEU A 38 -2.64 2.45 -6.83
C LEU A 38 -3.06 3.49 -5.78
N ILE A 39 -3.34 4.73 -6.23
CA ILE A 39 -3.86 5.81 -5.37
C ILE A 39 -5.30 5.52 -4.92
N TYR A 40 -6.11 4.90 -5.79
CA TYR A 40 -7.48 4.54 -5.47
C TYR A 40 -7.53 3.36 -4.48
N ILE A 41 -6.86 2.26 -4.79
CA ILE A 41 -6.95 1.02 -4.01
C ILE A 41 -6.48 1.20 -2.56
N ILE A 42 -5.43 1.99 -2.28
CA ILE A 42 -5.04 2.27 -0.89
C ILE A 42 -6.11 3.05 -0.11
N GLN A 43 -6.90 3.89 -0.77
CA GLN A 43 -8.01 4.59 -0.14
C GLN A 43 -9.22 3.67 0.05
N GLU A 44 -9.38 2.67 -0.80
CA GLU A 44 -10.40 1.62 -0.68
C GLU A 44 -10.08 0.68 0.50
N GLU A 45 -8.84 0.21 0.65
CA GLU A 45 -8.40 -0.52 1.85
C GLU A 45 -8.56 0.32 3.13
N LYS A 46 -8.30 1.63 3.05
CA LYS A 46 -8.59 2.56 4.15
C LYS A 46 -10.09 2.62 4.46
N LEU A 47 -10.95 2.60 3.43
CA LEU A 47 -12.40 2.62 3.60
C LEU A 47 -12.85 1.37 4.37
N ALA A 48 -12.40 0.19 3.94
CA ALA A 48 -12.65 -1.07 4.62
C ALA A 48 -12.22 -1.00 6.09
N ARG A 49 -10.96 -0.64 6.34
CA ARG A 49 -10.41 -0.48 7.70
C ARG A 49 -11.23 0.48 8.56
N ASP A 50 -11.56 1.65 8.04
CA ASP A 50 -12.24 2.71 8.78
C ASP A 50 -13.70 2.32 9.10
N VAL A 51 -14.39 1.64 8.18
CA VAL A 51 -15.75 1.11 8.40
C VAL A 51 -15.70 0.00 9.46
N TYR A 52 -14.78 -0.96 9.33
CA TYR A 52 -14.68 -2.08 10.27
C TYR A 52 -14.28 -1.63 11.67
N ALA A 53 -13.34 -0.69 11.78
CA ALA A 53 -12.95 -0.11 13.06
C ALA A 53 -14.10 0.63 13.74
N ALA A 54 -14.99 1.26 12.96
CA ALA A 54 -16.15 1.95 13.51
C ALA A 54 -17.25 0.95 13.93
N LEU A 55 -17.59 -0.02 13.08
CA LEU A 55 -18.59 -1.04 13.39
C LEU A 55 -18.16 -1.99 14.51
N ALA A 56 -16.86 -2.23 14.70
CA ALA A 56 -16.34 -3.00 15.83
C ALA A 56 -16.60 -2.32 17.19
N LYS A 57 -16.84 -1.00 17.22
CA LYS A 57 -17.15 -0.26 18.45
C LYS A 57 -18.63 -0.31 18.81
N THR A 58 -19.48 -0.49 17.82
CA THR A 58 -20.94 -0.40 17.97
C THR A 58 -21.64 -1.76 17.89
N THR A 59 -20.94 -2.79 17.41
CA THR A 59 -21.48 -4.15 17.28
C THR A 59 -20.68 -5.12 18.16
N THR A 60 -21.31 -6.24 18.54
CA THR A 60 -20.65 -7.36 19.25
C THR A 60 -20.00 -8.37 18.29
N ILE A 61 -19.94 -8.05 17.00
CA ILE A 61 -19.44 -8.94 15.95
C ILE A 61 -17.91 -8.87 15.92
N ASN A 62 -17.26 -9.85 16.54
CA ASN A 62 -15.79 -9.93 16.62
C ASN A 62 -15.07 -9.92 15.26
N LYS A 63 -15.77 -10.29 14.17
CA LYS A 63 -15.23 -10.30 12.81
C LYS A 63 -14.68 -8.92 12.41
N PHE A 64 -15.38 -7.83 12.74
CA PHE A 64 -14.92 -6.47 12.40
C PHE A 64 -13.59 -6.11 13.08
N ALA A 65 -13.44 -6.41 14.36
CA ALA A 65 -12.21 -6.12 15.10
C ALA A 65 -11.01 -6.92 14.55
N ASN A 66 -11.25 -8.19 14.18
CA ASN A 66 -10.21 -9.05 13.62
C ASN A 66 -9.80 -8.61 12.21
N ILE A 67 -10.77 -8.34 11.34
CA ILE A 67 -10.53 -8.00 9.93
C ILE A 67 -9.90 -6.60 9.80
N THR A 68 -10.23 -5.64 10.67
CA THR A 68 -9.58 -4.31 10.71
C THR A 68 -8.05 -4.38 10.74
N LYS A 69 -7.46 -5.36 11.45
CA LYS A 69 -6.00 -5.55 11.49
C LYS A 69 -5.44 -6.04 10.16
N SER A 70 -6.22 -6.83 9.44
CA SER A 70 -5.87 -7.29 8.09
C SER A 70 -5.88 -6.13 7.11
N GLU A 71 -6.89 -5.26 7.15
CA GLU A 71 -6.93 -4.08 6.26
C GLU A 71 -5.77 -3.12 6.54
N GLN A 72 -5.36 -2.97 7.79
CA GLN A 72 -4.16 -2.21 8.10
C GLN A 72 -2.91 -2.84 7.46
N SER A 73 -2.81 -4.17 7.45
CA SER A 73 -1.71 -4.89 6.81
C SER A 73 -1.76 -4.76 5.28
N HIS A 74 -2.94 -4.72 4.66
CA HIS A 74 -3.08 -4.43 3.23
C HIS A 74 -2.61 -3.02 2.88
N MET A 75 -3.06 -2.02 3.64
CA MET A 75 -2.59 -0.64 3.48
C MET A 75 -1.07 -0.54 3.61
N ASP A 76 -0.46 -1.24 4.58
CA ASP A 76 0.98 -1.18 4.79
C ASP A 76 1.77 -1.82 3.64
N GLN A 77 1.26 -2.90 3.03
CA GLN A 77 1.83 -3.45 1.80
C GLN A 77 1.72 -2.46 0.63
N LEU A 78 0.57 -1.80 0.45
CA LEU A 78 0.39 -0.79 -0.59
C LEU A 78 1.30 0.42 -0.37
N LYS A 79 1.51 0.89 0.86
CA LYS A 79 2.45 1.99 1.16
C LYS A 79 3.87 1.67 0.71
N VAL A 80 4.31 0.42 0.86
CA VAL A 80 5.62 -0.02 0.35
C VAL A 80 5.66 0.13 -1.17
N ILE A 81 4.63 -0.32 -1.89
CA ILE A 81 4.52 -0.12 -3.34
C ILE A 81 4.53 1.37 -3.70
N LEU A 82 3.70 2.20 -3.07
CA LEU A 82 3.65 3.64 -3.36
C LEU A 82 5.03 4.28 -3.17
N LYS A 83 5.73 3.95 -2.08
CA LYS A 83 7.09 4.43 -1.82
C LYS A 83 8.09 3.98 -2.91
N THR A 84 8.07 2.70 -3.29
CA THR A 84 8.96 2.13 -4.32
C THR A 84 8.84 2.87 -5.65
N TYR A 85 7.61 3.26 -6.04
CA TYR A 85 7.34 3.95 -7.30
C TYR A 85 7.27 5.48 -7.17
N GLY A 86 7.69 6.06 -6.04
CA GLY A 86 7.69 7.51 -5.82
C GLY A 86 6.30 8.15 -5.85
N ILE A 87 5.25 7.40 -5.51
CA ILE A 87 3.87 7.86 -5.44
C ILE A 87 3.57 8.33 -4.01
N LYS A 88 3.07 9.56 -3.87
CA LYS A 88 2.63 10.07 -2.57
C LYS A 88 1.40 9.31 -2.08
N ASP A 89 1.46 8.78 -0.85
CA ASP A 89 0.32 8.15 -0.19
C ASP A 89 -0.79 9.19 0.09
N PRO A 90 -1.99 9.05 -0.50
CA PRO A 90 -3.10 9.99 -0.32
C PRO A 90 -3.77 9.86 1.05
N THR A 91 -3.45 8.83 1.83
CA THR A 91 -4.11 8.52 3.11
C THR A 91 -3.42 9.11 4.33
N LEU A 92 -2.20 9.63 4.16
CA LEU A 92 -1.40 10.17 5.25
C LEU A 92 -2.12 11.29 5.99
N ASN A 93 -2.12 11.20 7.32
CA ASN A 93 -2.69 12.19 8.24
C ASN A 93 -4.19 12.47 8.02
N LEU A 94 -4.91 11.59 7.33
CA LEU A 94 -6.35 11.69 7.20
C LEU A 94 -7.05 11.04 8.39
N LYS A 95 -8.06 11.74 8.91
CA LYS A 95 -8.94 11.22 9.96
C LYS A 95 -9.75 10.01 9.43
N VAL A 96 -10.30 9.24 10.36
CA VAL A 96 -11.26 8.17 10.06
C VAL A 96 -12.42 8.73 9.23
N GLY A 97 -12.81 8.03 8.17
CA GLY A 97 -13.92 8.43 7.30
C GLY A 97 -13.63 9.61 6.36
N VAL A 98 -12.39 10.12 6.35
CA VAL A 98 -11.96 11.20 5.44
C VAL A 98 -11.03 10.65 4.37
N PHE A 99 -11.30 11.01 3.11
CA PHE A 99 -10.56 10.54 1.94
C PHE A 99 -10.26 11.69 0.99
N VAL A 100 -9.21 11.54 0.18
CA VAL A 100 -8.93 12.48 -0.92
C VAL A 100 -10.03 12.34 -1.97
N ASP A 101 -10.40 11.12 -2.32
CA ASP A 101 -11.57 10.85 -3.16
C ASP A 101 -12.88 11.12 -2.39
N LYS A 102 -13.64 12.11 -2.85
CA LYS A 102 -14.91 12.50 -2.24
C LYS A 102 -15.99 11.43 -2.41
N LYS A 103 -15.91 10.57 -3.42
CA LYS A 103 -16.81 9.43 -3.58
C LYS A 103 -16.62 8.42 -2.46
N LEU A 104 -15.38 8.15 -2.04
CA LEU A 104 -15.09 7.27 -0.90
C LEU A 104 -15.54 7.88 0.43
N THR A 105 -15.44 9.20 0.59
CA THR A 105 -16.01 9.90 1.75
C THR A 105 -17.54 9.77 1.81
N ALA A 106 -18.22 9.90 0.67
CA ALA A 106 -19.67 9.69 0.59
C ALA A 106 -20.04 8.23 0.84
N LEU A 107 -19.30 7.29 0.25
CA LEU A 107 -19.50 5.86 0.43
C LEU A 107 -19.34 5.45 1.89
N TYR A 108 -18.30 5.93 2.59
CA TYR A 108 -18.12 5.72 4.02
C TYR A 108 -19.39 6.09 4.82
N LYS A 109 -19.96 7.28 4.58
CA LYS A 109 -21.16 7.73 5.28
C LYS A 109 -22.35 6.82 4.99
N THR A 110 -22.54 6.41 3.73
CA THR A 110 -23.60 5.49 3.32
C THR A 110 -23.45 4.13 4.02
N LEU A 111 -22.24 3.56 4.02
CA LEU A 111 -21.95 2.28 4.64
C LEU A 111 -22.13 2.32 6.15
N MET A 112 -21.70 3.39 6.81
CA MET A 112 -21.91 3.57 8.25
C MET A 112 -23.39 3.73 8.60
N THR A 113 -24.16 4.47 7.79
CA THR A 113 -25.61 4.62 8.00
C THR A 113 -26.31 3.27 7.87
N LYS A 114 -25.97 2.48 6.84
CA LYS A 114 -26.52 1.14 6.65
C LYS A 114 -26.10 0.19 7.77
N GLY A 115 -24.82 0.10 8.06
CA GLY A 115 -24.27 -0.83 9.05
C GLY A 115 -24.73 -0.57 10.49
N ALA A 116 -25.23 0.63 10.78
CA ALA A 116 -25.79 0.97 12.09
C ALA A 116 -27.24 0.48 12.29
N LEU A 117 -27.93 0.03 11.25
CA LEU A 117 -29.34 -0.37 11.34
C LEU A 117 -29.54 -1.67 12.12
N SER A 118 -28.69 -2.67 11.87
CA SER A 118 -28.76 -3.97 12.52
C SER A 118 -27.45 -4.74 12.37
N SER A 119 -27.27 -5.79 13.17
CA SER A 119 -26.16 -6.73 13.00
C SER A 119 -26.14 -7.37 11.59
N ALA A 120 -27.31 -7.64 11.01
CA ALA A 120 -27.40 -8.19 9.66
C ALA A 120 -26.97 -7.16 8.61
N ASP A 121 -27.36 -5.89 8.76
CA ASP A 121 -26.93 -4.82 7.86
C ASP A 121 -25.43 -4.53 7.98
N ALA A 122 -24.87 -4.62 9.20
CA ALA A 122 -23.43 -4.52 9.40
C ALA A 122 -22.69 -5.62 8.62
N ILE A 123 -23.11 -6.89 8.76
CA ILE A 123 -22.53 -7.99 7.97
C ILE A 123 -22.68 -7.74 6.47
N ALA A 124 -23.83 -7.27 6.02
CA ALA A 124 -24.07 -6.95 4.61
C ALA A 124 -23.16 -5.83 4.10
N VAL A 125 -22.81 -4.85 4.94
CA VAL A 125 -21.79 -3.83 4.64
C VAL A 125 -20.41 -4.46 4.45
N GLY A 126 -20.01 -5.38 5.33
CA GLY A 126 -18.76 -6.14 5.18
C GLY A 126 -18.73 -6.92 3.86
N VAL A 127 -19.78 -7.69 3.57
CA VAL A 127 -19.89 -8.42 2.29
C VAL A 127 -19.76 -7.50 1.08
N LEU A 128 -20.43 -6.34 1.10
CA LEU A 128 -20.42 -5.39 -0.01
C LEU A 128 -19.01 -4.80 -0.25
N ILE A 129 -18.29 -4.45 0.82
CA ILE A 129 -16.93 -3.94 0.72
C ILE A 129 -16.04 -5.01 0.08
N GLU A 130 -16.01 -6.23 0.62
CA GLU A 130 -15.12 -7.27 0.11
C GLU A 130 -15.42 -7.69 -1.33
N GLN A 131 -16.69 -7.69 -1.74
CA GLN A 131 -17.06 -7.91 -3.14
C GLN A 131 -16.55 -6.80 -4.07
N THR A 132 -16.55 -5.56 -3.59
CA THR A 132 -16.05 -4.40 -4.33
C THR A 132 -14.53 -4.49 -4.46
N ASP A 133 -13.81 -4.72 -3.37
CA ASP A 133 -12.35 -4.87 -3.35
C ASP A 133 -11.89 -5.99 -4.29
N ILE A 134 -12.52 -7.17 -4.19
CA ILE A 134 -12.22 -8.32 -5.08
C ILE A 134 -12.42 -7.95 -6.55
N LYS A 135 -13.51 -7.25 -6.87
CA LYS A 135 -13.81 -6.84 -8.25
C LYS A 135 -12.75 -5.86 -8.76
N ASP A 136 -12.38 -4.88 -7.97
CA ASP A 136 -11.48 -3.80 -8.38
C ASP A 136 -10.03 -4.30 -8.45
N ILE A 137 -9.60 -5.19 -7.55
CA ILE A 137 -8.31 -5.90 -7.63
C ILE A 137 -8.25 -6.76 -8.91
N ASN A 138 -9.29 -7.54 -9.20
CA ASN A 138 -9.35 -8.35 -10.43
C ASN A 138 -9.35 -7.50 -11.71
N ALA A 139 -9.93 -6.29 -11.67
CA ALA A 139 -9.86 -5.37 -12.79
C ALA A 139 -8.45 -4.78 -12.96
N MET A 140 -7.80 -4.40 -11.86
CA MET A 140 -6.46 -3.81 -11.85
C MET A 140 -5.40 -4.80 -12.34
N THR A 141 -5.43 -6.04 -11.87
CA THR A 141 -4.43 -7.08 -12.16
C THR A 141 -4.27 -7.42 -13.65
N LYS A 142 -5.30 -7.18 -14.49
CA LYS A 142 -5.26 -7.46 -15.94
C LYS A 142 -4.16 -6.71 -16.68
N ASN A 143 -3.79 -5.52 -16.20
CA ASN A 143 -2.88 -4.61 -16.90
C ASN A 143 -1.56 -4.38 -16.14
N VAL A 144 -1.33 -5.08 -15.04
CA VAL A 144 -0.10 -4.97 -14.25
C VAL A 144 0.95 -5.93 -14.80
N THR A 145 2.19 -5.46 -14.99
CA THR A 145 3.33 -6.30 -15.39
C THR A 145 4.40 -6.37 -14.32
N GLN A 146 4.44 -5.40 -13.40
CA GLN A 146 5.42 -5.30 -12.32
C GLN A 146 5.20 -6.43 -11.30
N ALA A 147 6.24 -7.23 -11.06
CA ALA A 147 6.14 -8.45 -10.25
C ALA A 147 5.79 -8.17 -8.78
N ASP A 148 6.33 -7.09 -8.20
CA ASP A 148 6.04 -6.64 -6.84
C ASP A 148 4.59 -6.18 -6.66
N ILE A 149 4.06 -5.43 -7.63
CA ILE A 149 2.64 -5.02 -7.65
C ILE A 149 1.75 -6.24 -7.82
N LYS A 150 2.07 -7.17 -8.73
CA LYS A 150 1.31 -8.42 -8.90
C LYS A 150 1.23 -9.23 -7.60
N LEU A 151 2.36 -9.41 -6.93
CA LEU A 151 2.42 -10.15 -5.67
C LEU A 151 1.58 -9.46 -4.59
N THR A 152 1.68 -8.13 -4.48
CA THR A 152 0.89 -7.35 -3.53
C THR A 152 -0.60 -7.50 -3.79
N LEU A 153 -1.04 -7.32 -5.04
CA LEU A 153 -2.45 -7.47 -5.41
C LEU A 153 -2.97 -8.90 -5.20
N ALA A 154 -2.14 -9.93 -5.42
CA ALA A 154 -2.52 -11.31 -5.13
C ALA A 154 -2.73 -11.57 -3.63
N ASN A 155 -1.91 -10.96 -2.77
CA ASN A 155 -2.07 -11.05 -1.32
C ASN A 155 -3.34 -10.33 -0.85
N LEU A 156 -3.61 -9.13 -1.36
CA LEU A 156 -4.84 -8.37 -1.10
C LEU A 156 -6.07 -9.19 -1.53
N LEU A 157 -6.07 -9.71 -2.76
CA LEU A 157 -7.17 -10.51 -3.29
C LEU A 157 -7.48 -11.73 -2.39
N LYS A 158 -6.43 -12.43 -1.95
CA LYS A 158 -6.56 -13.56 -1.02
C LYS A 158 -7.12 -13.11 0.33
N GLY A 159 -6.67 -11.96 0.84
CA GLY A 159 -7.20 -11.33 2.04
C GLY A 159 -8.70 -11.08 1.93
N SER A 160 -9.12 -10.30 0.93
CA SER A 160 -10.52 -9.94 0.71
C SER A 160 -11.42 -11.16 0.49
N GLN A 161 -10.93 -12.21 -0.19
CA GLN A 161 -11.65 -13.48 -0.32
C GLN A 161 -11.88 -14.18 1.03
N ASN A 162 -10.88 -14.16 1.91
CA ASN A 162 -11.02 -14.71 3.26
C ASN A 162 -11.97 -13.88 4.11
N HIS A 163 -11.94 -12.56 3.98
CA HIS A 163 -12.87 -11.65 4.68
C HIS A 163 -14.30 -11.84 4.21
N LEU A 164 -14.52 -11.94 2.89
CA LEU A 164 -15.83 -12.23 2.32
C LEU A 164 -16.37 -13.57 2.83
N ALA A 165 -15.52 -14.60 2.84
CA ALA A 165 -15.87 -15.90 3.40
C ALA A 165 -16.16 -15.81 4.91
N ALA A 166 -15.45 -14.95 5.64
CA ALA A 166 -15.72 -14.72 7.06
C ALA A 166 -17.07 -14.02 7.27
N PHE A 167 -17.42 -13.00 6.49
CA PHE A 167 -18.72 -12.32 6.62
C PHE A 167 -19.90 -13.19 6.18
N SER A 168 -19.69 -14.10 5.22
CA SER A 168 -20.74 -14.97 4.65
C SER A 168 -21.00 -16.27 5.44
N ARG A 169 -20.32 -16.49 6.58
CA ARG A 169 -20.45 -17.68 7.43
C ARG A 169 -21.24 -17.42 8.71
#